data_AF-A0A383EBQ8-F1
#
_entry.id   AF-A0A383EBQ8-F1
#
_cell.length_a   1.000
_cell.length_b   1.000
_cell.length_c   1.000
_cell.angle_alpha   90.00
_cell.angle_beta   90.00
_cell.angle_gamma   90.00
#
_symmetry.space_group_name_H-M   'P 1'
#
loop_
_entity.id
_entity.type
_entity.pdbx_description
1 polymer ?
#
loop_
_entity_poly.entity_id
_entity_poly.type
_entity_poly.pdbx_seq_one_letter_code
_entity_poly.pdbx_strand_id
1 'polypeptide(L)'
;MYRKILIQFFLLILLFGIIIFTFFFYFHKEENLKQTNIHLSTNDDSKIDDKTGTLIENMSYLFSDKKGNNYELISEFGKIDIDNPDKIFMTNVTAIIYLINASPITITSKHAYYNKKNHET
;
A
#
# COMPACT_ATOMS: atom_id res chain seq x y z
N MET A 1 -38.04 -3.03 41.16
CA MET A 1 -37.70 -3.79 39.95
C MET A 1 -37.17 -2.88 38.83
N TYR A 2 -37.90 -1.82 38.45
CA TYR A 2 -37.52 -0.86 37.40
C TYR A 2 -36.15 -0.16 37.57
N ARG A 3 -35.75 0.22 38.79
CA ARG A 3 -34.43 0.85 39.03
C ARG A 3 -33.23 -0.02 38.63
N LYS A 4 -33.35 -1.34 38.78
CA LYS A 4 -32.29 -2.30 38.39
C LYS A 4 -32.22 -2.46 36.86
N ILE A 5 -33.37 -2.50 36.21
CA ILE A 5 -33.46 -2.50 34.73
C ILE A 5 -32.84 -1.21 34.15
N LEU A 6 -33.12 -0.05 34.74
CA LEU A 6 -32.56 1.23 34.29
C LEU A 6 -31.02 1.24 34.37
N ILE A 7 -30.45 0.72 35.47
CA ILE A 7 -28.99 0.65 35.62
C ILE A 7 -28.36 -0.30 34.60
N GLN A 8 -29.01 -1.43 34.30
CA GLN A 8 -28.53 -2.38 33.30
C GLN A 8 -28.59 -1.79 31.88
N PHE A 9 -29.65 -1.06 31.57
CA PHE A 9 -29.80 -0.41 30.27
C PHE A 9 -28.77 0.72 30.08
N PHE A 10 -28.49 1.47 31.14
CA PHE A 10 -27.42 2.47 31.13
C PHE A 10 -26.04 1.86 30.88
N LEU A 11 -25.71 0.75 31.57
CA LEU A 11 -24.45 0.03 31.35
C LEU A 11 -24.32 -0.52 29.93
N LEU A 12 -25.42 -1.01 29.34
CA LEU A 12 -25.45 -1.47 27.96
C LEU A 12 -25.13 -0.34 26.98
N ILE A 13 -25.76 0.83 27.14
CA ILE A 13 -25.51 2.01 26.32
C ILE A 13 -24.06 2.49 26.46
N LEU A 14 -23.53 2.50 27.69
CA LEU A 14 -22.15 2.87 27.95
C LEU A 14 -21.16 1.95 27.20
N LEU A 15 -21.41 0.63 27.22
CA LEU A 15 -20.60 -0.35 26.50
C LEU A 15 -20.59 -0.07 25.00
N PHE A 16 -21.77 0.11 24.39
CA PHE A 16 -21.86 0.44 22.96
C PHE A 16 -21.20 1.77 22.63
N GLY A 17 -21.29 2.77 23.51
CA GLY A 17 -20.63 4.06 23.36
C GLY A 17 -19.10 3.92 23.30
N ILE A 18 -18.50 3.09 24.15
CA ILE A 18 -17.06 2.83 24.15
C ILE A 18 -16.62 2.14 22.85
N ILE A 19 -17.39 1.16 22.37
CA ILE A 19 -17.10 0.46 21.11
C ILE A 19 -17.15 1.42 19.92
N ILE A 20 -18.19 2.26 19.84
CA ILE A 20 -18.33 3.25 18.76
C ILE A 20 -17.21 4.29 18.83
N PHE A 21 -16.90 4.80 20.03
CA PHE A 21 -15.84 5.78 20.22
C PHE A 21 -14.47 5.25 19.80
N THR A 22 -14.13 4.02 20.22
CA THR A 22 -12.85 3.40 19.86
C THR A 22 -12.77 3.07 18.37
N PHE A 23 -13.88 2.64 17.74
CA PHE A 23 -13.96 2.46 16.29
C PHE A 23 -13.68 3.78 15.55
N PHE A 24 -14.40 4.85 15.88
CA PHE A 24 -14.18 6.14 15.24
C PHE A 24 -12.77 6.66 15.51
N PHE A 25 -12.28 6.62 16.75
CA PHE A 25 -10.93 7.11 17.05
C PHE A 25 -9.83 6.33 16.32
N TYR A 26 -9.97 5.00 16.19
CA TYR A 26 -8.98 4.17 15.51
C TYR A 26 -9.03 4.33 13.98
N PHE A 27 -10.22 4.43 13.40
CA PHE A 27 -10.40 4.56 11.94
C PHE A 27 -10.41 6.00 11.45
N HIS A 28 -10.50 7.00 12.34
CA HIS A 28 -10.34 8.43 12.01
C HIS A 28 -8.86 8.82 11.95
N LYS A 29 -8.09 8.05 11.18
CA LYS A 29 -6.80 8.49 10.69
C LYS A 29 -7.08 9.14 9.34
N GLU A 30 -6.85 10.45 9.23
CA GLU A 30 -6.87 11.13 7.94
C GLU A 30 -5.85 10.45 7.02
N GLU A 31 -6.34 9.66 6.07
CA GLU A 31 -5.55 9.36 4.89
C GLU A 31 -5.33 10.71 4.19
N ASN A 32 -4.14 11.27 4.35
CA ASN A 32 -3.63 12.29 3.45
C ASN A 32 -3.39 11.63 2.08
N LEU A 33 -4.46 11.15 1.44
CA LEU A 33 -4.46 10.86 0.03
C LEU A 33 -4.25 12.20 -0.64
N LYS A 34 -2.99 12.52 -0.94
CA LYS A 34 -2.69 13.52 -1.95
C LYS A 34 -3.46 13.06 -3.18
N GLN A 35 -4.58 13.74 -3.44
CA GLN A 35 -5.34 13.59 -4.66
C GLN A 35 -4.42 14.02 -5.79
N THR A 36 -3.64 13.05 -6.28
CA THR A 36 -2.91 13.22 -7.52
C THR A 36 -4.01 13.32 -8.55
N ASN A 37 -4.23 14.50 -9.09
CA ASN A 37 -5.13 14.70 -10.22
C ASN A 37 -4.61 13.82 -11.35
N ILE A 38 -5.17 12.62 -11.49
CA ILE A 38 -4.91 11.76 -12.63
C ILE A 38 -5.59 12.45 -13.81
N HIS A 39 -4.82 13.29 -14.49
CA HIS A 39 -5.17 13.75 -15.82
C HIS A 39 -5.07 12.52 -16.72
N LEU A 40 -6.20 11.85 -17.00
CA LEU A 40 -6.27 10.90 -18.09
C LEU A 40 -6.04 11.68 -19.39
N SER A 41 -4.77 11.83 -19.76
CA SER A 41 -4.41 12.16 -21.13
C SER A 41 -4.78 10.96 -21.97
N THR A 42 -5.94 11.05 -22.63
CA THR A 42 -6.26 10.26 -23.82
C THR A 42 -5.35 10.71 -24.95
N ASN A 43 -4.08 10.32 -24.88
CA ASN A 43 -3.22 10.28 -26.04
C ASN A 43 -3.12 8.81 -26.46
N ASP A 44 -3.56 8.56 -27.69
CA ASP A 44 -3.72 7.30 -28.41
C ASP A 44 -2.39 6.53 -28.61
N ASP A 45 -1.73 6.13 -27.53
CA ASP A 45 -0.71 5.07 -27.51
C ASP A 45 -0.97 4.23 -26.27
N SER A 46 -1.71 3.12 -26.41
CA SER A 46 -1.91 2.21 -25.29
C SER A 46 -0.54 1.71 -24.82
N LYS A 47 -0.06 2.20 -23.66
CA LYS A 47 1.16 1.68 -22.99
C LYS A 47 1.06 0.18 -22.66
N ILE A 48 -0.13 -0.38 -22.79
CA ILE A 48 -0.48 -1.80 -22.75
C ILE A 48 -0.31 -2.34 -24.17
N ASP A 49 0.72 -3.17 -24.37
CA ASP A 49 0.89 -3.98 -25.59
C ASP A 49 0.21 -5.34 -25.42
N ASP A 50 0.01 -6.09 -26.51
CA ASP A 50 -0.69 -7.39 -26.53
C ASP A 50 -0.13 -8.45 -25.54
N LYS A 51 1.10 -8.27 -25.04
CA LYS A 51 1.76 -9.15 -24.07
C LYS A 51 1.67 -8.63 -22.63
N THR A 52 1.35 -7.35 -22.45
CA THR A 52 1.18 -6.75 -21.13
C THR A 52 -0.26 -6.95 -20.67
N GLY A 53 -0.48 -7.79 -19.66
CA GLY A 53 -1.81 -8.05 -19.11
C GLY A 53 -2.28 -6.95 -18.17
N THR A 54 -1.34 -6.24 -17.54
CA THR A 54 -1.65 -5.17 -16.58
C THR A 54 -0.53 -4.14 -16.55
N LEU A 55 -0.89 -2.86 -16.58
CA LEU A 55 -0.01 -1.73 -16.31
C LEU A 55 -0.40 -1.10 -14.97
N ILE A 56 0.59 -0.94 -14.10
CA ILE A 56 0.47 -0.27 -12.80
C ILE A 56 1.26 1.02 -12.88
N GLU A 57 0.62 2.16 -12.67
CA GLU A 57 1.30 3.46 -12.58
C GLU A 57 1.59 3.79 -11.11
N ASN A 58 2.73 4.42 -10.85
CA ASN A 58 3.18 4.85 -9.52
C ASN A 58 3.18 3.71 -8.49
N MET A 59 3.76 2.56 -8.85
CA MET A 59 3.83 1.40 -7.97
C MET A 59 4.74 1.68 -6.76
N SER A 60 4.26 1.36 -5.56
CA SER A 60 5.05 1.35 -4.33
C SER A 60 4.82 0.04 -3.59
N TYR A 61 5.89 -0.60 -3.15
CA TYR A 61 5.88 -1.82 -2.37
C TYR A 61 6.72 -1.65 -1.10
N LEU A 62 6.13 -2.00 0.04
CA LEU A 62 6.74 -1.88 1.36
C LEU A 62 6.87 -3.27 1.96
N PHE A 63 8.06 -3.60 2.42
CA PHE A 63 8.35 -4.86 3.09
C PHE A 63 9.14 -4.61 4.38
N SER A 64 8.83 -5.37 5.42
CA SER A 64 9.54 -5.34 6.69
C SER A 64 9.96 -6.75 7.06
N ASP A 65 11.24 -6.95 7.37
CA ASP A 65 11.72 -8.25 7.81
C ASP A 65 11.51 -8.46 9.33
N LYS A 66 11.64 -9.70 9.79
CA LYS A 66 11.49 -10.06 11.21
C LYS A 66 12.56 -9.44 12.12
N LYS A 67 13.66 -8.95 11.55
CA LYS A 67 14.72 -8.28 12.29
C LYS A 67 14.40 -6.79 12.49
N GLY A 68 13.43 -6.25 11.74
CA GLY A 68 12.92 -4.89 11.81
C GLY A 68 13.56 -3.93 10.79
N ASN A 69 14.24 -4.46 9.76
CA ASN A 69 14.64 -3.64 8.62
C ASN A 69 13.44 -3.43 7.68
N ASN A 70 13.36 -2.26 7.06
CA ASN A 70 12.30 -1.91 6.11
C ASN A 70 12.88 -1.68 4.72
N TYR A 71 12.09 -2.05 3.71
CA TYR A 71 12.47 -1.97 2.30
C TYR A 71 11.29 -1.33 1.56
N GLU A 72 11.58 -0.28 0.83
CA GLU A 72 10.61 0.46 0.02
C GLU A 72 11.05 0.40 -1.43
N LEU A 73 10.16 -0.04 -2.32
CA LEU A 73 10.42 -0.19 -3.75
C LEU A 73 9.37 0.62 -4.51
N ILE A 74 9.83 1.66 -5.19
CA ILE A 74 8.98 2.63 -5.90
C ILE A 74 9.32 2.56 -7.38
N SER A 75 8.33 2.65 -8.26
CA SER A 75 8.53 2.79 -9.71
C SER A 75 7.44 3.64 -10.35
N GLU A 76 7.78 4.33 -11.44
CA GLU A 76 6.80 5.10 -12.22
C GLU A 76 5.81 4.17 -12.93
N PHE A 77 6.30 3.07 -13.50
CA PHE A 77 5.46 2.07 -14.18
C PHE A 77 5.90 0.65 -13.84
N GLY A 78 4.94 -0.24 -13.60
CA GLY A 78 5.11 -1.69 -13.52
C GLY A 78 4.24 -2.40 -14.55
N LYS A 79 4.83 -3.22 -15.41
CA LYS A 79 4.13 -4.04 -16.41
C LYS A 79 4.15 -5.51 -16.01
N ILE A 80 2.98 -6.14 -15.98
CA ILE A 80 2.83 -7.58 -15.70
C ILE A 80 2.60 -8.31 -17.02
N ASP A 81 3.45 -9.30 -17.28
CA ASP A 81 3.34 -10.20 -18.43
C ASP A 81 2.14 -11.16 -18.24
N ILE A 82 1.35 -11.37 -19.29
CA ILE A 82 0.23 -12.34 -19.27
C ILE A 82 0.76 -13.76 -19.04
N ASP A 83 1.91 -14.11 -19.64
CA ASP A 83 2.49 -15.45 -19.58
C ASP A 83 3.24 -15.69 -18.26
N ASN A 84 3.68 -14.62 -17.60
CA ASN A 84 4.38 -14.69 -16.32
C ASN A 84 3.88 -13.62 -15.34
N PRO A 85 2.71 -13.85 -14.71
CA PRO A 85 2.08 -12.87 -13.84
C PRO A 85 2.85 -12.63 -12.53
N ASP A 86 3.85 -13.45 -12.23
CA ASP A 86 4.72 -13.28 -11.06
C ASP A 86 5.81 -12.23 -11.31
N LYS A 87 6.14 -11.93 -12.57
CA LYS A 87 7.23 -11.02 -12.95
C LYS A 87 6.68 -9.66 -13.38
N ILE A 88 7.18 -8.60 -12.74
CA ILE A 88 6.81 -7.21 -13.00
C ILE A 88 8.00 -6.49 -13.60
N PHE A 89 7.88 -6.00 -14.83
CA PHE A 89 8.87 -5.12 -15.43
C PHE A 89 8.64 -3.68 -14.98
N MET A 90 9.57 -3.14 -14.21
CA MET A 90 9.47 -1.82 -13.61
C MET A 90 10.32 -0.80 -14.37
N THR A 91 9.83 0.45 -14.46
CA THR A 91 10.53 1.58 -15.09
C THR A 91 10.65 2.74 -14.10
N ASN A 92 11.82 3.40 -14.11
CA ASN A 92 12.20 4.50 -13.21
C ASN A 92 12.03 4.09 -11.74
N VAL A 93 12.87 3.14 -11.32
CA VAL A 93 12.78 2.45 -10.05
C VAL A 93 13.69 3.10 -9.01
N THR A 94 13.17 3.25 -7.79
CA THR A 94 13.93 3.65 -6.60
C THR A 94 13.65 2.65 -5.50
N ALA A 95 14.70 1.99 -5.01
CA ALA A 95 14.65 1.16 -3.81
C ALA A 95 15.31 1.89 -2.65
N ILE A 96 14.66 1.91 -1.49
CA ILE A 96 15.18 2.52 -0.26
C ILE A 96 15.21 1.45 0.83
N ILE A 97 16.40 1.22 1.39
CA ILE A 97 16.64 0.21 2.41
C ILE A 97 16.90 0.92 3.73
N TYR A 98 16.03 0.69 4.70
CA TYR A 98 16.12 1.21 6.06
C TYR A 98 16.61 0.09 6.98
N LEU A 99 17.92 0.03 7.18
CA LEU A 99 18.54 -0.88 8.12
C LEU A 99 18.46 -0.31 9.54
N ILE A 100 18.26 -1.17 10.54
CA ILE A 100 18.28 -0.74 11.94
C ILE A 100 19.65 -0.15 12.29
N ASN A 101 19.64 0.99 12.97
CA ASN A 101 20.84 1.69 13.44
C ASN A 101 21.82 2.10 12.32
N ALA A 102 21.35 2.22 11.07
CA ALA A 102 22.16 2.67 9.96
C ALA A 102 21.40 3.70 9.11
N SER A 103 22.16 4.48 8.34
CA SER A 103 21.58 5.43 7.39
C SER A 103 20.86 4.67 6.25
N PRO A 104 19.76 5.22 5.71
CA PRO A 104 19.07 4.62 4.58
C PRO A 104 19.99 4.50 3.36
N ILE A 105 19.85 3.40 2.63
CA ILE A 105 20.55 3.16 1.37
C ILE A 105 19.54 3.33 0.24
N THR A 106 19.82 4.25 -0.69
CA THR A 106 18.97 4.49 -1.86
C THR A 106 19.65 3.94 -3.11
N ILE A 107 18.93 3.10 -3.85
CA ILE A 107 19.36 2.49 -5.11
C ILE A 107 18.37 2.93 -6.18
N THR A 108 18.85 3.51 -7.28
CA THR A 108 18.01 3.91 -8.40
C THR A 108 18.41 3.15 -9.66
N SER A 109 17.40 2.81 -10.47
CA SER A 109 17.62 2.19 -11.77
C SER A 109 16.57 2.67 -12.77
N LYS A 110 16.95 2.74 -14.04
CA LYS A 110 15.99 3.01 -15.11
C LYS A 110 15.00 1.84 -15.28
N HIS A 111 15.45 0.60 -15.08
CA HIS A 111 14.65 -0.60 -15.25
C HIS A 111 15.02 -1.67 -14.21
N ALA A 112 14.03 -2.46 -13.77
CA ALA A 112 14.25 -3.64 -12.94
C ALA A 112 13.12 -4.67 -13.15
N TYR A 113 13.37 -5.91 -12.75
CA TYR A 113 12.34 -6.95 -12.71
C TYR A 113 12.07 -7.32 -11.27
N TYR A 114 10.83 -7.20 -10.83
CA TYR A 114 10.41 -7.67 -9.52
C TYR A 114 9.65 -8.99 -9.65
N ASN A 115 9.97 -9.97 -8.82
CA ASN A 115 9.22 -11.22 -8.73
C ASN A 115 8.39 -11.25 -7.46
N LYS A 116 7.06 -11.23 -7.59
CA LYS A 116 6.14 -11.18 -6.45
C LYS A 116 6.12 -12.45 -5.60
N LYS A 117 6.62 -13.58 -6.13
CA LYS A 117 6.61 -14.89 -5.47
C LYS A 117 7.76 -15.05 -4.49
N ASN A 118 8.94 -14.55 -4.83
CA ASN A 118 10.15 -14.70 -4.02
C ASN A 118 10.78 -13.36 -3.59
N HIS A 119 10.19 -12.24 -4.00
CA HIS A 119 10.64 -10.88 -3.70
C HIS A 119 12.04 -10.54 -4.26
N GLU A 120 12.52 -11.29 -5.25
CA GLU A 120 13.76 -10.97 -5.95
C GLU A 120 13.58 -9.75 -6.84
N THR A 121 14.60 -8.88 -6.85
CA THR A 121 14.68 -7.66 -7.67
C THR A 121 16.08 -7.48 -8.23
#